data_AF-A0A7S1CTI3-F1
#
_entry.id   AF-A0A7S1CTI3-F1
#
_cell.length_a   1.000
_cell.length_b   1.000
_cell.length_c   1.000
_cell.angle_alpha   90.00
_cell.angle_beta   90.00
_cell.angle_gamma   90.00
#
_symmetry.space_group_name_H-M   'P 1'
#
loop_
_entity.id
_entity.type
_entity.pdbx_description
1 polymer ?
#
loop_
_entity_poly.entity_id
_entity_poly.type
_entity_poly.pdbx_seq_one_letter_code
_entity_poly.pdbx_strand_id
1 'polypeptide(L)'
;LTPPWVRTDERTLAMALPLAPRVRRWWLSQPTVPVLDRWARALFAGGNAFTRRARFAVNHAEVDTLMPGVEAVEMTRLFWGRRWMMVRSFIVDGAVVDAGLVGSGDRLAELCRERGVTQAFITHHHEDHSGGARHLHDAGVKVRAGRETSNLMRETLPLRWYQHAMWGQARPVPCEAVATDEVVALGDRGLEGRVLHAPGHCADQMVLHIPDRGWLFSGDAFLHERPRFFRADEDFCAQL
;
A
#
# COMPACT_ATOMS: atom_id res chain seq x y z
N LEU A 1 -10.25 -33.90 17.44
CA LEU A 1 -11.16 -34.36 16.39
C LEU A 1 -11.86 -33.14 15.82
N THR A 2 -11.59 -32.84 14.55
CA THR A 2 -12.24 -31.84 13.68
C THR A 2 -13.71 -32.26 13.38
N PRO A 3 -14.55 -31.40 12.76
CA PRO A 3 -15.92 -31.07 13.19
C PRO A 3 -17.03 -31.67 12.30
N PRO A 4 -18.32 -31.48 12.64
CA PRO A 4 -19.42 -31.76 11.73
C PRO A 4 -19.96 -30.46 11.10
N TRP A 5 -19.69 -30.28 9.83
CA TRP A 5 -20.14 -29.19 8.97
C TRP A 5 -21.49 -29.47 8.31
N VAL A 6 -22.05 -28.40 7.73
CA VAL A 6 -23.03 -28.37 6.63
C VAL A 6 -24.49 -28.61 7.01
N ARG A 7 -25.24 -27.51 7.08
CA ARG A 7 -26.54 -27.44 6.40
C ARG A 7 -26.50 -26.29 5.40
N THR A 8 -26.29 -26.65 4.14
CA THR A 8 -26.71 -25.88 2.98
C THR A 8 -28.22 -25.97 2.85
N ASP A 9 -28.89 -24.84 2.70
CA ASP A 9 -30.10 -24.77 1.87
C ASP A 9 -29.97 -23.64 0.86
N GLU A 10 -30.64 -23.87 -0.27
CA GLU A 10 -30.35 -23.29 -1.56
C GLU A 10 -31.18 -22.04 -1.79
N ARG A 11 -30.53 -20.87 -1.84
CA ARG A 11 -30.85 -19.85 -2.84
C ARG A 11 -29.57 -19.17 -3.28
N THR A 12 -29.06 -19.68 -4.40
CA THR A 12 -28.25 -18.95 -5.37
C THR A 12 -28.81 -17.54 -5.55
N LEU A 13 -28.28 -16.59 -4.80
CA LEU A 13 -28.38 -15.17 -5.11
C LEU A 13 -26.98 -14.71 -5.44
N ALA A 14 -26.68 -14.77 -6.73
CA ALA A 14 -25.78 -13.82 -7.35
C ALA A 14 -26.15 -12.42 -6.86
N MET A 15 -25.38 -11.91 -5.90
CA MET A 15 -25.25 -10.48 -5.70
C MET A 15 -23.79 -10.15 -5.93
N ALA A 16 -23.47 -9.97 -7.21
CA ALA A 16 -22.57 -8.90 -7.59
C ALA A 16 -23.08 -7.65 -6.85
N LEU A 17 -22.43 -7.28 -5.76
CA LEU A 17 -22.64 -5.99 -5.12
C LEU A 17 -21.97 -4.97 -6.05
N PRO A 18 -22.74 -4.19 -6.84
CA PRO A 18 -22.15 -3.05 -7.51
C PRO A 18 -21.60 -2.16 -6.39
N LEU A 19 -20.35 -1.69 -6.52
CA LEU A 19 -19.73 -0.71 -5.64
C LEU A 19 -20.79 0.27 -5.14
N ALA A 20 -21.22 0.07 -3.89
CA ALA A 20 -22.44 0.71 -3.43
C ALA A 20 -22.20 2.22 -3.46
N PRO A 21 -23.09 3.03 -4.06
CA PRO A 21 -23.00 4.49 -4.06
C PRO A 21 -22.77 5.10 -2.68
N ARG A 22 -23.05 4.33 -1.61
CA ARG A 22 -22.79 4.64 -0.20
C ARG A 22 -21.31 4.82 0.15
N VAL A 23 -20.37 4.01 -0.38
CA VAL A 23 -18.94 4.15 -0.04
C VAL A 23 -18.40 5.45 -0.62
N ARG A 24 -18.70 5.73 -1.89
CA ARG A 24 -18.32 6.99 -2.56
C ARG A 24 -18.99 8.22 -1.94
N ARG A 25 -20.29 8.13 -1.58
CA ARG A 25 -21.05 9.23 -0.97
C ARG A 25 -20.60 9.53 0.46
N TRP A 26 -20.17 8.51 1.21
CA TRP A 26 -19.61 8.66 2.54
C TRP A 26 -18.19 9.23 2.50
N TRP A 27 -17.32 8.75 1.61
CA TRP A 27 -15.97 9.29 1.39
C TRP A 27 -16.00 10.79 1.02
N LEU A 28 -16.91 11.19 0.14
CA LEU A 28 -17.12 12.60 -0.25
C LEU A 28 -17.79 13.46 0.84
N SER A 29 -18.34 12.85 1.90
CA SER A 29 -19.04 13.56 2.99
C SER A 29 -18.15 13.91 4.18
N GLN A 30 -16.91 13.41 4.21
CA GLN A 30 -15.94 13.77 5.24
C GLN A 30 -15.50 15.23 5.03
N PRO A 31 -15.52 16.08 6.08
CA PRO A 31 -15.22 17.50 5.94
C PRO A 31 -13.75 17.70 5.54
N THR A 32 -13.52 17.96 4.25
CA THR A 32 -12.27 18.57 3.78
C THR A 32 -12.29 20.02 4.26
N VAL A 33 -11.30 20.46 5.01
CA VAL A 33 -11.16 21.89 5.37
C VAL A 33 -10.58 22.58 4.13
N PRO A 34 -11.38 23.24 3.26
CA PRO A 34 -10.98 23.49 1.88
C PRO A 34 -9.82 24.50 1.76
N VAL A 35 -9.67 25.35 2.77
CA VAL A 35 -8.61 26.37 2.84
C VAL A 35 -7.26 25.74 3.12
N LEU A 36 -7.17 24.87 4.14
CA LEU A 36 -5.92 24.19 4.49
C LEU A 36 -5.48 23.23 3.39
N ASP A 37 -6.44 22.60 2.70
CA ASP A 37 -6.15 21.68 1.60
C ASP A 37 -5.52 22.39 0.39
N ARG A 38 -5.98 23.60 0.05
CA ARG A 38 -5.39 24.39 -1.04
C ARG A 38 -3.95 24.80 -0.75
N TRP A 39 -3.64 25.21 0.48
CA TRP A 39 -2.29 25.57 0.91
C TRP A 39 -1.37 24.35 1.03
N ALA A 40 -1.87 23.24 1.59
CA ALA A 40 -1.12 22.00 1.70
C ALA A 40 -0.77 21.43 0.31
N ARG A 41 -1.70 21.46 -0.65
CA ARG A 41 -1.39 21.11 -2.04
C ARG A 41 -0.30 22.01 -2.62
N ALA A 42 -0.34 23.33 -2.41
CA ALA A 42 0.68 24.23 -2.95
C ALA A 42 2.07 24.06 -2.29
N LEU A 43 2.09 23.75 -0.98
CA LEU A 43 3.32 23.60 -0.20
C LEU A 43 3.92 22.19 -0.25
N PHE A 44 3.11 21.16 -0.50
CA PHE A 44 3.53 19.75 -0.44
C PHE A 44 3.27 18.95 -1.72
N ALA A 45 2.66 19.53 -2.77
CA ALA A 45 2.74 18.96 -4.11
C ALA A 45 4.22 18.99 -4.53
N GLY A 46 4.87 17.83 -4.41
CA GLY A 46 6.27 17.67 -4.77
C GLY A 46 6.49 18.18 -6.20
N GLY A 47 7.31 19.21 -6.34
CA GLY A 47 7.60 19.78 -7.66
C GLY A 47 8.16 21.19 -7.69
N ASN A 48 7.91 22.05 -6.69
CA ASN A 48 8.44 23.42 -6.72
C ASN A 48 9.88 23.49 -6.17
N ALA A 49 10.73 24.30 -6.82
CA ALA A 49 12.14 24.47 -6.45
C ALA A 49 12.33 24.92 -4.98
N PHE A 50 11.32 25.57 -4.40
CA PHE A 50 11.30 26.01 -3.01
C PHE A 50 11.33 24.83 -2.02
N THR A 51 10.49 23.80 -2.18
CA THR A 51 10.48 22.63 -1.29
C THR A 51 11.75 21.79 -1.40
N ARG A 52 12.34 21.68 -2.61
CA ARG A 52 13.65 21.03 -2.81
C ARG A 52 14.81 21.78 -2.14
N ARG A 53 14.76 23.12 -2.10
CA ARG A 53 15.84 23.95 -1.52
C ARG A 53 15.72 24.15 0.00
N ALA A 54 14.51 24.07 0.54
CA ALA A 54 14.25 24.65 1.85
C ALA A 54 14.52 23.72 3.06
N ARG A 55 15.05 22.51 2.88
CA ARG A 55 15.39 21.56 3.98
C ARG A 55 14.23 21.21 4.95
N PHE A 56 13.01 21.68 4.70
CA PHE A 56 11.86 21.48 5.59
C PHE A 56 11.29 20.05 5.53
N ALA A 57 11.31 19.42 4.35
CA ALA A 57 10.90 18.05 4.15
C ALA A 57 11.87 17.37 3.16
N VAL A 58 12.68 16.43 3.64
CA VAL A 58 13.57 15.62 2.79
C VAL A 58 13.08 14.18 2.84
N ASN A 59 12.91 13.55 1.69
CA ASN A 59 12.65 12.12 1.64
C ASN A 59 13.99 11.38 1.73
N HIS A 60 14.07 10.43 2.64
CA HIS A 60 15.25 9.62 2.85
C HIS A 60 14.85 8.15 2.77
N ALA A 61 15.67 7.36 2.09
CA ALA A 61 15.46 5.93 1.94
C ALA A 61 16.74 5.19 2.35
N GLU A 62 16.64 4.35 3.37
CA GLU A 62 17.72 3.47 3.83
C GLU A 62 17.38 2.04 3.46
N VAL A 63 18.39 1.26 3.09
CA VAL A 63 18.22 -0.15 2.80
C VAL A 63 18.89 -0.93 3.91
N ASP A 64 18.14 -1.83 4.53
CA ASP A 64 18.65 -2.75 5.53
C ASP A 64 18.30 -4.19 5.14
N THR A 65 19.17 -5.14 5.46
CA THR A 65 18.86 -6.56 5.29
C THR A 65 18.12 -7.03 6.53
N LEU A 66 16.80 -7.19 6.42
CA LEU A 66 15.97 -7.60 7.56
C LEU A 66 16.24 -9.05 7.96
N MET A 67 16.38 -9.91 6.96
CA MET A 67 16.69 -11.33 7.09
C MET A 67 17.24 -11.87 5.76
N PRO A 68 17.88 -13.05 5.73
CA PRO A 68 18.41 -13.61 4.49
C PRO A 68 17.35 -13.69 3.39
N GLY A 69 17.56 -12.95 2.29
CA GLY A 69 16.66 -12.92 1.13
C GLY A 69 15.56 -11.86 1.18
N VAL A 70 15.51 -11.01 2.21
CA VAL A 70 14.56 -9.90 2.31
C VAL A 70 15.30 -8.61 2.68
N GLU A 71 15.29 -7.63 1.76
CA GLU A 71 15.77 -6.27 2.00
C GLU A 71 14.58 -5.38 2.39
N ALA A 72 14.70 -4.66 3.50
CA ALA A 72 13.75 -3.62 3.89
C ALA A 72 14.26 -2.26 3.40
N VAL A 73 13.43 -1.56 2.63
CA VAL A 73 13.66 -0.18 2.20
C VAL A 73 12.87 0.74 3.13
N GLU A 74 13.54 1.30 4.12
CA GLU A 74 12.94 2.24 5.07
C GLU A 74 12.83 3.63 4.44
N MET A 75 11.61 4.10 4.22
CA MET A 75 11.34 5.41 3.64
C MET A 75 10.79 6.33 4.72
N THR A 76 11.44 7.48 4.87
CA THR A 76 11.07 8.45 5.90
C THR A 76 10.94 9.84 5.32
N ARG A 77 9.96 10.56 5.86
CA ARG A 77 9.88 12.01 5.69
C ARG A 77 10.60 12.67 6.85
N LEU A 78 11.68 13.38 6.55
CA LEU A 78 12.45 14.14 7.51
C LEU A 78 11.83 15.53 7.66
N PHE A 79 11.41 15.89 8.88
CA PHE A 79 10.96 17.23 9.20
C PHE A 79 11.94 17.87 10.18
N TRP A 80 12.58 18.98 9.81
CA TRP A 80 13.70 19.57 10.54
C TRP A 80 14.81 18.55 10.92
N GLY A 81 15.17 17.66 10.00
CA GLY A 81 16.19 16.63 10.23
C GLY A 81 15.77 15.51 11.17
N ARG A 82 14.53 15.50 11.68
CA ARG A 82 13.96 14.41 12.48
C ARG A 82 13.09 13.50 11.61
N ARG A 83 13.23 12.19 11.79
CA ARG A 83 12.35 11.18 11.18
C ARG A 83 10.95 11.38 11.75
N TRP A 84 10.03 11.89 10.95
CA TRP A 84 8.67 12.15 11.43
C TRP A 84 7.78 10.93 11.29
N MET A 85 8.00 10.15 10.24
CA MET A 85 7.30 8.91 9.94
C MET A 85 8.21 7.97 9.16
N MET A 86 8.00 6.68 9.31
CA MET A 86 8.74 5.64 8.61
C MET A 86 7.74 4.63 8.07
N VAL A 87 7.90 4.30 6.80
CA VAL A 87 7.20 3.20 6.13
C VAL A 87 8.25 2.29 5.52
N ARG A 88 7.90 1.04 5.26
CA ARG A 88 8.83 0.08 4.66
C ARG A 88 8.24 -0.51 3.40
N SER A 89 9.08 -0.64 2.39
CA SER A 89 8.88 -1.59 1.29
C SER A 89 9.83 -2.76 1.47
N PHE A 90 9.47 -3.92 0.95
CA PHE A 90 10.30 -5.12 1.09
C PHE A 90 10.67 -5.67 -0.28
N ILE A 91 11.95 -5.73 -0.60
CA ILE A 91 12.44 -6.41 -1.80
C ILE A 91 12.70 -7.87 -1.44
N VAL A 92 12.07 -8.77 -2.18
CA VAL A 92 12.15 -10.22 -1.99
C VAL A 92 12.15 -10.91 -3.35
N ASP A 93 13.20 -11.68 -3.61
CA ASP A 93 13.47 -12.29 -4.92
C ASP A 93 13.42 -11.25 -6.07
N GLY A 94 12.49 -11.39 -7.02
CA GLY A 94 12.27 -10.46 -8.14
C GLY A 94 11.09 -9.51 -7.93
N ALA A 95 10.61 -9.37 -6.70
CA ALA A 95 9.43 -8.59 -6.34
C ALA A 95 9.74 -7.54 -5.27
N VAL A 96 8.92 -6.49 -5.24
CA VAL A 96 8.82 -5.55 -4.11
C VAL A 96 7.42 -5.58 -3.52
N VAL A 97 7.30 -5.64 -2.20
CA VAL A 97 6.04 -5.51 -1.47
C VAL A 97 5.91 -4.08 -0.97
N ASP A 98 4.81 -3.44 -1.35
CA ASP A 98 4.50 -2.02 -1.21
C ASP A 98 5.49 -1.07 -1.91
N ALA A 99 5.00 0.12 -2.25
CA ALA A 99 5.73 1.17 -2.95
C ALA A 99 6.06 2.39 -2.08
N GLY A 100 5.70 2.37 -0.79
CA GLY A 100 6.06 3.42 0.16
C GLY A 100 5.47 4.79 -0.18
N LEU A 101 6.16 5.84 0.29
CA LEU A 101 5.75 7.24 0.12
C LEU A 101 5.95 7.71 -1.33
N VAL A 102 5.07 8.62 -1.78
CA VAL A 102 5.18 9.29 -3.10
C VAL A 102 6.56 9.94 -3.28
N GLY A 103 7.06 10.59 -2.24
CA GLY A 103 8.33 11.32 -2.27
C GLY A 103 9.58 10.45 -2.40
N SER A 104 9.47 9.15 -2.16
CA SER A 104 10.58 8.18 -2.23
C SER A 104 10.51 7.28 -3.46
N GLY A 105 9.46 7.43 -4.30
CA GLY A 105 9.18 6.54 -5.43
C GLY A 105 10.33 6.44 -6.45
N ASP A 106 11.00 7.54 -6.78
CA ASP A 106 12.15 7.52 -7.71
C ASP A 106 13.32 6.67 -7.17
N ARG A 107 13.60 6.79 -5.87
CA ARG A 107 14.67 6.02 -5.22
C ARG A 107 14.30 4.54 -5.12
N LEU A 108 13.05 4.22 -4.81
CA LEU A 108 12.58 2.84 -4.81
C LEU A 108 12.66 2.21 -6.21
N ALA A 109 12.27 2.95 -7.25
CA ALA A 109 12.36 2.49 -8.63
C ALA A 109 13.80 2.23 -9.07
N GLU A 110 14.74 3.09 -8.68
CA GLU A 110 16.18 2.87 -8.89
C GLU A 110 16.67 1.58 -8.20
N LEU A 111 16.32 1.38 -6.92
CA LEU A 111 16.65 0.16 -6.19
C LEU A 111 16.06 -1.09 -6.87
N CYS A 112 14.80 -1.02 -7.30
CA CYS A 112 14.14 -2.12 -8.01
C CYS A 112 14.92 -2.49 -9.29
N ARG A 113 15.35 -1.49 -10.07
CA ARG A 113 16.18 -1.72 -11.27
C ARG A 113 17.53 -2.35 -10.92
N GLU A 114 18.21 -1.86 -9.89
CA GLU A 114 19.50 -2.43 -9.43
C GLU A 114 19.38 -3.89 -8.99
N ARG A 115 18.23 -4.28 -8.40
CA ARG A 115 17.96 -5.63 -7.90
C ARG A 115 17.30 -6.55 -8.91
N GLY A 116 16.97 -6.06 -10.11
CA GLY A 116 16.25 -6.84 -11.11
C GLY A 116 14.81 -7.16 -10.71
N VAL A 117 14.19 -6.31 -9.89
CA VAL A 117 12.76 -6.42 -9.53
C VAL A 117 11.92 -6.10 -10.76
N THR A 118 10.98 -6.99 -11.09
CA THR A 118 10.12 -6.87 -12.27
C THR A 118 8.64 -6.70 -11.92
N GLN A 119 8.28 -6.89 -10.65
CA GLN A 119 6.91 -6.78 -10.18
C GLN A 119 6.82 -6.17 -8.78
N ALA A 120 5.70 -5.50 -8.52
CA ALA A 120 5.37 -4.92 -7.23
C ALA A 120 4.02 -5.46 -6.77
N PHE A 121 3.91 -5.86 -5.51
CA PHE A 121 2.65 -6.25 -4.87
C PHE A 121 2.27 -5.19 -3.85
N ILE A 122 1.15 -4.51 -4.09
CA ILE A 122 0.65 -3.44 -3.20
C ILE A 122 -0.42 -4.03 -2.29
N THR A 123 -0.18 -3.96 -0.99
CA THR A 123 -1.07 -4.55 0.04
C THR A 123 -2.43 -3.86 0.08
N HIS A 124 -2.45 -2.53 -0.03
CA HIS A 124 -3.67 -1.73 -0.07
C HIS A 124 -3.43 -0.31 -0.63
N HIS A 125 -4.50 0.44 -0.87
CA HIS A 125 -4.44 1.68 -1.64
C HIS A 125 -3.83 2.91 -0.94
N HIS A 126 -3.65 2.92 0.38
CA HIS A 126 -3.19 4.12 1.09
C HIS A 126 -1.80 4.59 0.62
N GLU A 127 -1.57 5.90 0.63
CA GLU A 127 -0.40 6.53 0.00
C GLU A 127 0.94 6.29 0.70
N ASP A 128 0.93 5.75 1.92
CA ASP A 128 2.12 5.17 2.56
C ASP A 128 2.53 3.81 2.00
N HIS A 129 1.64 3.12 1.30
CA HIS A 129 1.90 1.83 0.68
C HIS A 129 1.88 1.92 -0.84
N SER A 130 0.98 2.69 -1.43
CA SER A 130 0.81 2.81 -2.89
C SER A 130 1.51 4.03 -3.49
N GLY A 131 2.04 4.94 -2.67
CA GLY A 131 2.49 6.27 -3.10
C GLY A 131 3.54 6.24 -4.23
N GLY A 132 4.51 5.33 -4.13
CA GLY A 132 5.55 5.14 -5.15
C GLY A 132 5.12 4.32 -6.38
N ALA A 133 3.90 3.76 -6.43
CA ALA A 133 3.54 2.75 -7.43
C ALA A 133 3.63 3.26 -8.87
N ARG A 134 3.30 4.54 -9.11
CA ARG A 134 3.47 5.14 -10.44
C ARG A 134 4.94 5.23 -10.87
N HIS A 135 5.86 5.46 -9.93
CA HIS A 135 7.29 5.49 -10.24
C HIS A 135 7.81 4.10 -10.62
N LEU A 136 7.34 3.05 -9.93
CA LEU A 136 7.64 1.66 -10.27
C LEU A 136 7.12 1.31 -11.68
N HIS A 137 5.86 1.63 -11.96
CA HIS A 137 5.26 1.42 -13.28
C HIS A 137 6.03 2.16 -14.39
N ASP A 138 6.34 3.45 -14.18
CA ASP A 138 7.08 4.25 -15.16
C ASP A 138 8.51 3.69 -15.38
N ALA A 139 9.07 2.95 -14.42
CA ALA A 139 10.34 2.23 -14.53
C ALA A 139 10.23 0.81 -15.12
N GLY A 140 9.04 0.38 -15.54
CA GLY A 140 8.79 -0.92 -16.18
C GLY A 140 8.47 -2.06 -15.22
N VAL A 141 8.25 -1.78 -13.93
CA VAL A 141 7.82 -2.77 -12.93
C VAL A 141 6.31 -3.00 -13.04
N LYS A 142 5.87 -4.26 -13.13
CA LYS A 142 4.45 -4.61 -13.15
C LYS A 142 3.84 -4.40 -11.76
N VAL A 143 2.91 -3.45 -11.64
CA VAL A 143 2.21 -3.19 -10.37
C VAL A 143 1.00 -4.11 -10.26
N ARG A 144 0.93 -4.90 -9.19
CA ARG A 144 -0.12 -5.90 -8.92
C ARG A 144 -0.73 -5.65 -7.55
N ALA A 145 -2.03 -5.84 -7.41
CA ALA A 145 -2.75 -5.70 -6.14
C ALA A 145 -4.07 -6.47 -6.17
N GLY A 146 -4.73 -6.62 -5.02
CA GLY A 146 -6.10 -7.13 -4.96
C GLY A 146 -7.03 -6.34 -5.90
N ARG A 147 -8.12 -6.97 -6.35
CA ARG A 147 -9.04 -6.37 -7.34
C ARG A 147 -9.53 -4.98 -6.92
N GLU A 148 -9.92 -4.83 -5.67
CA GLU A 148 -10.43 -3.58 -5.09
C GLU A 148 -9.35 -2.51 -5.06
N THR A 149 -8.15 -2.84 -4.55
CA THR A 149 -6.99 -1.94 -4.54
C THR A 149 -6.60 -1.52 -5.95
N SER A 150 -6.57 -2.45 -6.90
CA SER A 150 -6.27 -2.18 -8.31
C SER A 150 -7.25 -1.17 -8.92
N ASN A 151 -8.54 -1.27 -8.60
CA ASN A 151 -9.54 -0.31 -9.06
C ASN A 151 -9.31 1.07 -8.43
N LEU A 152 -9.05 1.12 -7.13
CA LEU A 152 -8.80 2.37 -6.41
C LEU A 152 -7.54 3.09 -6.91
N MET A 153 -6.47 2.35 -7.17
CA MET A 153 -5.19 2.90 -7.67
C MET A 153 -5.26 3.45 -9.11
N ARG A 154 -6.34 3.19 -9.85
CA ARG A 154 -6.59 3.78 -11.17
C ARG A 154 -7.23 5.17 -11.09
N GLU A 155 -7.59 5.61 -9.89
CA GLU A 155 -8.20 6.90 -9.63
C GLU A 155 -7.30 7.80 -8.78
N THR A 156 -7.56 9.10 -8.80
CA THR A 156 -6.98 10.04 -7.83
C THR A 156 -7.91 10.12 -6.64
N LEU A 157 -7.53 9.52 -5.52
CA LEU A 157 -8.34 9.53 -4.31
C LEU A 157 -8.17 10.85 -3.55
N PRO A 158 -9.25 11.41 -2.98
CA PRO A 158 -9.14 12.62 -2.18
C PRO A 158 -8.39 12.32 -0.88
N LEU A 159 -7.55 13.26 -0.44
CA LEU A 159 -6.82 13.15 0.82
C LEU A 159 -7.16 14.31 1.74
N ARG A 160 -7.04 14.07 3.05
CA ARG A 160 -7.02 15.14 4.03
C ARG A 160 -5.70 15.90 3.90
N TRP A 161 -5.71 17.20 4.20
CA TRP A 161 -4.53 18.06 4.07
C TRP A 161 -3.27 17.50 4.80
N TYR A 162 -3.45 16.83 5.94
CA TYR A 162 -2.34 16.25 6.69
C TYR A 162 -1.80 14.98 6.01
N GLN A 163 -2.66 14.19 5.36
CA GLN A 163 -2.26 13.00 4.58
C GLN A 163 -1.44 13.43 3.36
N HIS A 164 -1.87 14.51 2.69
CA HIS A 164 -1.08 15.17 1.64
C HIS A 164 0.30 15.61 2.15
N ALA A 165 0.36 16.24 3.33
CA ALA A 165 1.61 16.70 3.93
C ALA A 165 2.50 15.55 4.41
N MET A 166 1.93 14.39 4.75
CA MET A 166 2.65 13.22 5.25
C MET A 166 3.13 12.33 4.09
N TRP A 167 2.22 11.81 3.28
CA TRP A 167 2.50 10.79 2.26
C TRP A 167 2.67 11.37 0.85
N GLY A 168 2.03 12.51 0.58
CA GLY A 168 1.86 13.02 -0.78
C GLY A 168 0.58 12.48 -1.43
N GLN A 169 0.30 12.92 -2.66
CA GLN A 169 -0.82 12.41 -3.46
C GLN A 169 -0.31 11.34 -4.43
N ALA A 170 -0.74 10.08 -4.27
CA ALA A 170 -0.44 9.04 -5.25
C ALA A 170 -1.00 9.42 -6.62
N ARG A 171 -0.21 9.15 -7.66
CA ARG A 171 -0.65 9.30 -9.06
C ARG A 171 -1.39 8.03 -9.48
N PRO A 172 -2.51 8.14 -10.23
CA PRO A 172 -3.18 6.98 -10.81
C PRO A 172 -2.21 6.11 -11.59
N VAL A 173 -2.34 4.80 -11.53
CA VAL A 173 -1.43 3.86 -12.17
C VAL A 173 -2.17 2.62 -12.69
N PRO A 174 -1.81 2.09 -13.88
CA PRO A 174 -2.26 0.76 -14.28
C PRO A 174 -1.80 -0.27 -13.25
N CYS A 175 -2.74 -1.04 -12.71
CA CYS A 175 -2.48 -2.08 -11.74
C CYS A 175 -3.16 -3.38 -12.16
N GLU A 176 -2.42 -4.47 -12.26
CA GLU A 176 -2.96 -5.80 -12.56
C GLU A 176 -3.63 -6.38 -11.30
N ALA A 177 -4.87 -6.85 -11.44
CA ALA A 177 -5.57 -7.47 -10.33
C ALA A 177 -5.05 -8.90 -10.10
N VAL A 178 -4.72 -9.23 -8.85
CA VAL A 178 -4.50 -10.60 -8.37
C VAL A 178 -5.71 -11.06 -7.57
N ALA A 179 -6.10 -12.32 -7.73
CA ALA A 179 -7.22 -12.89 -7.01
C ALA A 179 -6.81 -13.33 -5.60
N THR A 180 -7.79 -13.36 -4.68
CA THR A 180 -7.62 -14.05 -3.40
C THR A 180 -7.32 -15.53 -3.65
N ASP A 181 -6.41 -16.08 -2.85
CA ASP A 181 -5.86 -17.43 -2.98
C ASP A 181 -5.02 -17.71 -4.23
N GLU A 182 -4.78 -16.70 -5.07
CA GLU A 182 -3.85 -16.84 -6.19
C GLU A 182 -2.42 -17.06 -5.67
N VAL A 183 -1.74 -18.05 -6.28
CA VAL A 183 -0.31 -18.29 -6.08
C VAL A 183 0.45 -17.56 -7.17
N VAL A 184 1.40 -16.73 -6.76
CA VAL A 184 2.19 -15.86 -7.63
C VAL A 184 3.67 -16.14 -7.44
N ALA A 185 4.40 -16.30 -8.55
CA ALA A 185 5.85 -16.33 -8.52
C ALA A 185 6.39 -14.92 -8.20
N LEU A 186 7.31 -14.81 -7.24
CA LEU A 186 7.91 -13.55 -6.83
C LEU A 186 9.16 -13.19 -7.66
N GLY A 187 9.76 -14.17 -8.33
CA GLY A 187 10.89 -13.98 -9.23
C GLY A 187 11.34 -15.31 -9.83
N ASP A 188 12.56 -15.33 -10.36
CA ASP A 188 13.10 -16.50 -11.09
C ASP A 188 13.78 -17.52 -10.16
N ARG A 189 13.80 -17.28 -8.83
CA ARG A 189 14.41 -18.20 -7.85
C ARG A 189 13.42 -19.21 -7.28
N GLY A 190 12.22 -19.30 -7.86
CA GLY A 190 11.19 -20.27 -7.47
C GLY A 190 10.50 -19.95 -6.15
N LEU A 191 10.55 -18.70 -5.69
CA LEU A 191 9.81 -18.29 -4.49
C LEU A 191 8.37 -17.94 -4.85
N GLU A 192 7.41 -18.61 -4.23
CA GLU A 192 5.99 -18.39 -4.46
C GLU A 192 5.33 -17.71 -3.26
N GLY A 193 4.43 -16.77 -3.55
CA GLY A 193 3.56 -16.13 -2.57
C GLY A 193 2.10 -16.50 -2.83
N ARG A 194 1.33 -16.69 -1.77
CA ARG A 194 -0.12 -16.80 -1.82
C ARG A 194 -0.73 -15.47 -1.38
N VAL A 195 -1.58 -14.91 -2.24
CA VAL A 195 -2.32 -13.68 -1.96
C VAL A 195 -3.53 -14.03 -1.09
N LEU A 196 -3.66 -13.40 0.07
CA LEU A 196 -4.78 -13.61 0.98
C LEU A 196 -5.50 -12.31 1.23
N HIS A 197 -6.84 -12.34 1.22
CA HIS A 197 -7.63 -11.19 1.62
C HIS A 197 -7.53 -10.99 3.13
N ALA A 198 -7.27 -9.77 3.58
CA ALA A 198 -7.05 -9.45 4.99
C ALA A 198 -7.70 -8.10 5.32
N PRO A 199 -9.03 -8.01 5.25
CA PRO A 199 -9.74 -6.77 5.54
C PRO A 199 -9.49 -6.37 7.00
N GLY A 200 -9.77 -5.13 7.34
CA GLY A 200 -9.73 -4.67 8.73
C GLY A 200 -9.15 -3.28 8.85
N HIS A 201 -7.87 -3.12 8.52
CA HIS A 201 -7.29 -1.78 8.37
C HIS A 201 -8.03 -1.00 7.27
N CYS A 202 -8.24 -1.66 6.12
CA CYS A 202 -9.15 -1.20 5.09
C CYS A 202 -9.80 -2.41 4.40
N ALA A 203 -10.90 -2.16 3.69
CA ALA A 203 -11.69 -3.23 3.07
C ALA A 203 -11.02 -3.86 1.84
N ASP A 204 -10.04 -3.19 1.23
CA ASP A 204 -9.34 -3.68 0.03
C ASP A 204 -8.02 -4.39 0.35
N GLN A 205 -7.61 -4.46 1.62
CA GLN A 205 -6.31 -4.99 1.99
C GLN A 205 -6.14 -6.48 1.67
N MET A 206 -4.94 -6.78 1.17
CA MET A 206 -4.40 -8.12 1.03
C MET A 206 -3.08 -8.27 1.77
N VAL A 207 -2.73 -9.52 2.08
CA VAL A 207 -1.40 -9.91 2.57
C VAL A 207 -0.77 -10.91 1.61
N LEU A 208 0.56 -10.92 1.60
CA LEU A 208 1.35 -11.85 0.80
C LEU A 208 2.01 -12.86 1.74
N HIS A 209 1.53 -14.10 1.71
CA HIS A 209 2.07 -15.19 2.52
C HIS A 209 3.01 -16.05 1.68
N ILE A 210 4.22 -16.33 2.17
CA ILE A 210 5.22 -17.20 1.52
C ILE A 210 5.33 -18.48 2.35
N PRO A 211 4.57 -19.55 2.02
CA PRO A 211 4.41 -20.71 2.88
C PRO A 211 5.73 -21.43 3.15
N ASP A 212 6.55 -21.60 2.12
CA ASP A 212 7.84 -22.32 2.19
C ASP A 212 8.83 -21.69 3.17
N ARG A 213 8.67 -20.40 3.45
CA ARG A 213 9.51 -19.65 4.38
C ARG A 213 8.82 -19.30 5.70
N GLY A 214 7.50 -19.50 5.79
CA GLY A 214 6.67 -19.01 6.88
C GLY A 214 6.67 -17.48 7.00
N TRP A 215 6.90 -16.76 5.89
CA TRP A 215 6.91 -15.30 5.89
C TRP A 215 5.53 -14.75 5.57
N LEU A 216 5.16 -13.65 6.22
CA LEU A 216 3.92 -12.92 5.94
C LEU A 216 4.23 -11.43 5.82
N PHE A 217 3.98 -10.86 4.64
CA PHE A 217 3.93 -9.42 4.48
C PHE A 217 2.50 -8.95 4.77
N SER A 218 2.30 -8.44 5.98
CA SER A 218 0.97 -8.17 6.53
C SER A 218 0.36 -6.84 6.07
N GLY A 219 1.14 -5.95 5.48
CA GLY A 219 0.76 -4.53 5.42
C GLY A 219 0.34 -4.05 6.81
N ASP A 220 -0.85 -3.45 6.89
CA ASP A 220 -1.42 -2.93 8.13
C ASP A 220 -2.39 -3.90 8.81
N ALA A 221 -2.46 -5.16 8.36
CA ALA A 221 -3.23 -6.21 9.05
C ALA A 221 -2.72 -6.47 10.47
N PHE A 222 -1.44 -6.17 10.73
CA PHE A 222 -0.84 -6.22 12.06
C PHE A 222 0.20 -5.11 12.24
N LEU A 223 -0.10 -4.14 13.09
CA LEU A 223 0.80 -3.02 13.39
C LEU A 223 1.63 -3.26 14.67
N HIS A 224 0.98 -3.70 15.75
CA HIS A 224 1.62 -3.95 17.05
C HIS A 224 0.71 -4.79 17.95
N GLU A 225 1.30 -5.51 18.92
CA GLU A 225 0.55 -6.23 19.97
C GLU A 225 -0.35 -5.30 20.81
N ARG A 226 0.02 -4.01 20.92
CA ARG A 226 -0.74 -2.98 21.65
C ARG A 226 -0.86 -1.72 20.81
N PRO A 227 -1.83 -1.66 19.88
CA PRO A 227 -2.07 -0.47 19.07
C PRO A 227 -2.42 0.72 19.98
N ARG A 228 -1.71 1.83 19.81
CA ARG A 228 -1.93 3.06 20.60
C ARG A 228 -2.98 3.98 19.99
N PHE A 229 -3.21 3.84 18.70
CA PHE A 229 -4.13 4.65 17.91
C PHE A 229 -4.85 3.74 16.92
N PHE A 230 -6.16 3.94 16.78
CA PHE A 230 -6.98 3.36 15.71
C PHE A 230 -7.55 4.50 14.90
N ARG A 231 -7.69 4.31 13.60
CA ARG A 231 -8.54 5.17 12.80
C ARG A 231 -9.99 4.72 12.93
N ALA A 232 -10.91 5.66 12.84
CA ALA A 232 -12.35 5.37 12.98
C ALA A 232 -12.91 4.50 11.84
N ASP A 233 -12.16 4.34 10.75
CA ASP A 233 -12.48 3.53 9.58
C ASP A 233 -11.83 2.13 9.60
N GLU A 234 -11.09 1.77 10.66
CA GLU A 234 -10.52 0.43 10.85
C GLU A 234 -11.51 -0.49 11.60
N ASP A 235 -11.74 -1.69 11.07
CA ASP A 235 -12.57 -2.74 11.68
C ASP A 235 -11.89 -4.11 11.62
N PHE A 236 -10.98 -4.37 12.55
CA PHE A 236 -10.26 -5.66 12.61
C PHE A 236 -11.17 -6.85 12.95
N CYS A 237 -12.42 -6.64 13.41
CA CYS A 237 -13.36 -7.74 13.58
C CYS A 237 -13.81 -8.33 12.23
N ALA A 238 -13.66 -7.59 11.13
CA ALA A 238 -13.93 -8.08 9.78
C ALA A 238 -12.95 -9.20 9.32
N GLN A 239 -11.91 -9.50 10.10
CA GLN A 239 -10.97 -10.61 9.85
C GLN A 239 -11.49 -11.98 10.34
N LEU A 240 -12.55 -11.99 11.17
CA LEU A 240 -13.13 -13.19 11.81
C LEU A 240 -14.32 -13.73 11.02
#